data_AF-A5G361-F1
#
_entry.id   AF-A5G361-F1
#
_cell.length_a   1.000
_cell.length_b   1.000
_cell.length_c   1.000
_cell.angle_alpha   90.00
_cell.angle_beta   90.00
_cell.angle_gamma   90.00
#
_symmetry.space_group_name_H-M   'P 1'
#
loop_
_entity.id
_entity.type
_entity.pdbx_description
1 polymer ?
#
loop_
_entity_poly.entity_id
_entity_poly.type
_entity_poly.pdbx_seq_one_letter_code
_entity_poly.pdbx_strand_id
1 'polypeptide(L)'
;MRSIFVAIILLFAVPALAETYKWVDDKGTVNFADDLGSVPKKYRKKVKVLGGDEGNVPQVTEIDESTKGKAKGEDKKDDSKESASAGKEGKKKAVYGGKDEAAWKADFGKLKADIKASEEQLDDTRARLKDSSKMSRSEYLSLQYTVKDIEHRLTELRKKLDALNESAAKAGVPPE
;
A
#
# COMPACT_ATOMS: atom_id res chain seq x y z
N MET A 1 -49.96 -19.45 7.52
CA MET A 1 -48.93 -19.41 8.58
C MET A 1 -47.51 -19.19 8.04
N ARG A 2 -47.04 -19.87 6.98
CA ARG A 2 -45.69 -19.65 6.39
C ARG A 2 -45.43 -18.19 5.96
N SER A 3 -46.40 -17.54 5.30
CA SER A 3 -46.26 -16.16 4.82
C SER A 3 -46.16 -15.12 5.95
N ILE A 4 -46.76 -15.41 7.11
CA ILE A 4 -46.68 -14.54 8.30
C ILE A 4 -45.29 -14.62 8.93
N PHE A 5 -44.69 -15.81 8.96
CA PHE A 5 -43.30 -15.99 9.41
C PHE A 5 -42.30 -15.25 8.53
N VAL A 6 -42.49 -15.25 7.21
CA VAL A 6 -41.64 -14.49 6.28
C VAL A 6 -41.77 -12.98 6.48
N ALA A 7 -42.99 -12.48 6.71
CA ALA A 7 -43.23 -11.07 7.00
C ALA A 7 -42.59 -10.62 8.33
N ILE A 8 -42.57 -11.48 9.36
CA ILE A 8 -41.91 -11.20 10.63
C ILE A 8 -40.38 -11.14 10.49
N ILE A 9 -39.77 -12.02 9.69
CA ILE A 9 -38.31 -12.00 9.47
C ILE A 9 -37.88 -10.72 8.74
N LEU A 10 -38.70 -10.23 7.81
CA LEU A 10 -38.41 -8.99 7.07
C LEU A 10 -38.37 -7.75 7.96
N LEU A 11 -39.11 -7.75 9.08
CA LEU A 11 -39.15 -6.65 10.05
C LEU A 11 -37.86 -6.52 10.89
N PHE A 12 -37.00 -7.54 10.92
CA PHE A 12 -35.72 -7.52 11.64
C PHE A 12 -34.51 -7.22 10.75
N ALA A 13 -34.72 -6.81 9.49
CA ALA A 13 -33.65 -6.37 8.61
C ALA A 13 -33.15 -4.97 9.02
N VAL A 14 -32.36 -4.90 10.10
CA VAL A 14 -31.69 -3.67 10.51
C VAL A 14 -30.47 -3.46 9.60
N PRO A 15 -30.28 -2.27 9.01
CA PRO A 15 -29.07 -1.96 8.26
C PRO A 15 -27.86 -1.99 9.21
N ALA A 16 -26.87 -2.82 8.89
CA ALA A 16 -25.59 -2.80 9.59
C ALA A 16 -24.81 -1.56 9.14
N LEU A 17 -24.78 -0.54 9.98
CA LEU A 17 -23.92 0.64 9.80
C LEU A 17 -22.53 0.27 10.31
N ALA A 18 -21.59 0.09 9.40
CA ALA A 18 -20.17 -0.09 9.71
C ALA A 18 -19.41 1.13 9.21
N GLU A 19 -18.72 1.80 10.14
CA GLU A 19 -17.84 2.92 9.79
C GLU A 19 -16.45 2.37 9.48
N THR A 20 -16.01 2.47 8.22
CA THR A 20 -14.64 2.07 7.87
C THR A 20 -13.73 3.28 7.92
N TYR A 21 -12.68 3.17 8.72
CA TYR A 21 -11.65 4.18 8.93
C TYR A 21 -10.45 3.93 8.02
N LYS A 22 -10.14 4.87 7.15
CA LYS A 22 -8.98 4.81 6.23
C LYS A 22 -7.91 5.81 6.64
N TRP A 23 -6.64 5.38 6.73
CA TRP A 23 -5.50 6.29 6.92
C TRP A 23 -4.27 5.86 6.11
N VAL A 24 -3.35 6.80 5.91
CA VAL A 24 -2.04 6.55 5.30
C VAL A 24 -0.98 6.62 6.39
N ASP A 25 -0.12 5.61 6.47
CA ASP A 25 0.96 5.58 7.44
C ASP A 25 2.21 6.36 6.98
N ASP A 26 3.23 6.44 7.85
CA ASP A 26 4.48 7.17 7.55
C ASP A 26 5.28 6.52 6.41
N LYS A 27 4.93 5.29 6.02
CA LYS A 27 5.54 4.54 4.92
C LYS A 27 4.75 4.68 3.61
N GLY A 28 3.68 5.50 3.60
CA GLY A 28 2.81 5.69 2.44
C GLY A 28 1.84 4.53 2.19
N THR A 29 1.68 3.59 3.14
CA THR A 29 0.77 2.46 3.00
C THR A 29 -0.63 2.84 3.45
N VAL A 30 -1.62 2.53 2.62
CA VAL A 30 -3.05 2.74 2.93
C VAL A 30 -3.54 1.61 3.83
N ASN A 31 -4.08 1.98 4.99
CA ASN A 31 -4.61 1.05 6.00
C ASN A 31 -6.10 1.33 6.24
N PHE A 32 -6.82 0.28 6.66
CA PHE A 32 -8.24 0.31 6.96
C PHE A 32 -8.51 -0.31 8.34
N ALA A 33 -9.50 0.20 9.06
CA ALA A 33 -9.99 -0.37 10.31
C ALA A 33 -11.50 -0.17 10.44
N ASP A 34 -12.18 -1.11 11.10
CA ASP A 34 -13.63 -1.01 11.35
C ASP A 34 -13.96 -0.31 12.68
N ASP A 35 -12.92 0.05 13.46
CA ASP A 35 -13.06 0.80 14.71
C ASP A 35 -11.93 1.83 14.86
N LEU A 36 -12.27 3.01 15.36
CA LEU A 36 -11.34 4.10 15.64
C LEU A 36 -10.31 3.72 16.72
N GLY A 37 -10.66 2.80 17.62
CA GLY A 37 -9.75 2.22 18.62
C GLY A 37 -8.55 1.52 17.97
N SER A 38 -8.78 0.85 16.84
CA SER A 38 -7.76 0.11 16.07
C SER A 38 -6.84 1.02 15.26
N VAL A 39 -7.20 2.29 15.06
CA VAL A 39 -6.31 3.28 14.44
C VAL A 39 -5.25 3.76 15.46
N PRO A 40 -3.95 3.69 15.13
CA PRO A 40 -2.91 4.23 15.99
C PRO A 40 -3.15 5.72 16.31
N LYS A 41 -2.95 6.13 17.57
CA LYS A 41 -3.26 7.49 18.07
C LYS A 41 -2.71 8.62 17.19
N LYS A 42 -1.53 8.41 16.60
CA LYS A 42 -0.87 9.38 15.69
C LYS A 42 -1.64 9.66 14.39
N TYR A 43 -2.43 8.70 13.91
CA TYR A 43 -3.17 8.80 12.65
C TYR A 43 -4.64 9.13 12.83
N ARG A 44 -5.19 9.05 14.04
CA ARG A 44 -6.61 9.32 14.33
C ARG A 44 -7.10 10.68 13.83
N LYS A 45 -6.23 11.69 13.79
CA LYS A 45 -6.55 13.04 13.27
C LYS A 45 -6.51 13.15 11.73
N LYS A 46 -6.00 12.13 11.04
CA LYS A 46 -5.84 12.07 9.57
C LYS A 46 -6.66 10.95 8.94
N VAL A 47 -7.66 10.44 9.66
CA VAL A 47 -8.50 9.33 9.19
C VAL A 47 -9.64 9.88 8.35
N LYS A 48 -9.92 9.23 7.22
CA LYS A 48 -11.14 9.45 6.45
C LYS A 48 -12.14 8.36 6.83
N VAL A 49 -13.31 8.75 7.35
CA VAL A 49 -14.42 7.83 7.61
C VAL A 49 -15.13 7.59 6.28
N LEU A 50 -15.31 6.32 5.93
CA LEU A 50 -16.04 5.88 4.75
C LEU A 50 -17.35 5.26 5.25
N GLY A 51 -18.48 5.92 4.97
CA GLY A 51 -19.82 5.36 5.21
C GLY A 51 -20.66 5.98 6.34
N GLY A 52 -20.17 7.00 7.07
CA GLY A 52 -20.95 7.73 8.07
C GLY A 52 -21.54 9.02 7.50
N ASP A 53 -22.84 9.25 7.70
CA ASP A 53 -23.54 10.48 7.33
C ASP A 53 -22.83 11.72 7.92
N GLU A 54 -22.73 12.79 7.13
CA GLU A 54 -21.96 13.99 7.45
C GLU A 54 -22.44 14.67 8.74
N GLY A 55 -21.54 14.80 9.71
CA GLY A 55 -21.77 15.62 10.89
C GLY A 55 -20.49 15.87 11.70
N ASN A 56 -19.82 16.98 11.38
CA ASN A 56 -18.78 17.67 12.19
C ASN A 56 -17.27 17.35 11.92
N VAL A 57 -16.77 17.93 10.81
CA VAL A 57 -15.45 18.51 10.45
C VAL A 57 -14.29 18.59 11.49
N PRO A 58 -12.98 18.55 11.06
CA PRO A 58 -12.39 19.46 10.05
C PRO A 58 -11.68 18.82 8.86
N GLN A 59 -12.00 19.41 7.69
CA GLN A 59 -11.19 19.39 6.47
C GLN A 59 -9.80 19.99 6.74
N VAL A 60 -8.73 19.26 6.37
CA VAL A 60 -7.44 19.86 6.00
C VAL A 60 -6.82 19.04 4.86
N THR A 61 -6.95 19.61 3.66
CA THR A 61 -5.97 19.65 2.56
C THR A 61 -5.56 18.33 1.90
N GLU A 62 -6.25 18.02 0.81
CA GLU A 62 -5.63 17.42 -0.38
C GLU A 62 -4.58 18.39 -0.95
N ILE A 63 -3.34 17.92 -1.05
CA ILE A 63 -2.28 18.39 -1.94
C ILE A 63 -1.70 17.10 -2.52
N ASP A 64 -1.53 16.89 -3.82
CA ASP A 64 -1.60 17.74 -5.00
C ASP A 64 -1.63 16.75 -6.20
N GLU A 65 -2.43 16.99 -7.24
CA GLU A 65 -1.88 17.03 -8.61
C GLU A 65 -2.86 17.65 -9.63
N SER A 66 -2.34 18.67 -10.31
CA SER A 66 -2.67 19.11 -11.68
C SER A 66 -3.84 20.07 -11.87
N THR A 67 -3.53 21.33 -12.24
CA THR A 67 -3.88 21.94 -13.56
C THR A 67 -3.30 23.36 -13.69
N LYS A 68 -2.33 23.52 -14.60
CA LYS A 68 -2.24 24.54 -15.68
C LYS A 68 -2.97 25.89 -15.49
N GLY A 69 -2.20 26.99 -15.55
CA GLY A 69 -2.65 28.19 -16.30
C GLY A 69 -2.44 29.60 -15.71
N LYS A 70 -1.26 30.18 -15.96
CA LYS A 70 -1.05 31.47 -16.67
C LYS A 70 -1.43 32.84 -16.02
N ALA A 71 -0.36 33.60 -15.75
CA ALA A 71 -0.14 35.06 -15.93
C ALA A 71 -0.87 36.03 -14.97
N LYS A 72 -0.33 37.19 -14.55
CA LYS A 72 0.64 38.13 -15.17
C LYS A 72 1.10 39.18 -14.12
N GLY A 73 2.37 39.59 -14.20
CA GLY A 73 2.93 40.92 -13.84
C GLY A 73 3.07 41.25 -12.35
N GLU A 74 4.12 41.92 -11.85
CA GLU A 74 5.19 42.67 -12.51
C GLU A 74 6.36 42.92 -11.53
N ASP A 75 7.58 42.80 -12.06
CA ASP A 75 8.82 43.53 -11.80
C ASP A 75 9.32 43.87 -10.38
N LYS A 76 10.50 43.30 -10.04
CA LYS A 76 11.75 44.07 -9.99
C LYS A 76 13.02 43.19 -9.92
N LYS A 77 13.87 43.34 -10.96
CA LYS A 77 15.35 43.37 -10.99
C LYS A 77 16.05 43.55 -9.62
N ASP A 78 17.27 43.09 -9.34
CA ASP A 78 18.42 42.72 -10.16
C ASP A 78 19.43 41.93 -9.28
N ASP A 79 20.45 41.42 -9.95
CA ASP A 79 21.80 41.11 -9.49
C ASP A 79 22.19 39.70 -9.02
N SER A 80 23.01 39.14 -9.89
CA SER A 80 23.83 37.96 -9.75
C SER A 80 24.92 38.20 -8.70
N LYS A 81 25.15 37.23 -7.81
CA LYS A 81 26.51 36.97 -7.33
C LYS A 81 26.72 35.51 -6.98
N GLU A 82 27.38 34.86 -7.91
CA GLU A 82 28.27 33.73 -7.69
C GLU A 82 29.16 33.96 -6.47
N SER A 83 29.11 33.06 -5.50
CA SER A 83 30.26 32.74 -4.67
C SER A 83 30.19 31.29 -4.25
N ALA A 84 31.20 30.56 -4.71
CA ALA A 84 31.55 29.20 -4.36
C ALA A 84 31.51 28.93 -2.84
N SER A 85 31.03 27.75 -2.49
CA SER A 85 31.62 26.98 -1.39
C SER A 85 31.99 25.60 -1.93
N ALA A 86 33.29 25.42 -2.09
CA ALA A 86 33.92 24.15 -2.40
C ALA A 86 33.90 23.24 -1.16
N GLY A 87 33.79 21.93 -1.39
CA GLY A 87 34.39 20.95 -0.47
C GLY A 87 33.44 19.98 0.23
N LYS A 88 32.75 19.12 -0.52
CA LYS A 88 32.68 17.70 -0.16
C LYS A 88 32.49 16.90 -1.44
N GLU A 89 33.43 15.98 -1.71
CA GLU A 89 33.45 15.08 -2.86
C GLU A 89 32.13 14.31 -2.98
N GLY A 90 31.20 14.90 -3.73
CA GLY A 90 30.01 14.22 -4.18
C GLY A 90 30.43 13.23 -5.25
N LYS A 91 30.55 11.95 -4.90
CA LYS A 91 30.23 10.89 -5.86
C LYS A 91 28.86 11.23 -6.39
N LYS A 92 28.79 11.81 -7.60
CA LYS A 92 27.54 12.06 -8.30
C LYS A 92 26.88 10.70 -8.48
N LYS A 93 26.00 10.32 -7.54
CA LYS A 93 25.23 9.08 -7.64
C LYS A 93 24.49 9.17 -8.97
N ALA A 94 24.70 8.19 -9.84
CA ALA A 94 23.98 8.12 -11.09
C ALA A 94 22.48 8.07 -10.75
N VAL A 95 21.74 9.04 -11.28
CA VAL A 95 20.29 9.13 -11.12
C VAL A 95 19.70 8.52 -12.38
N TYR A 96 18.94 7.46 -12.19
CA TYR A 96 18.28 6.70 -13.24
C TYR A 96 16.78 6.94 -13.13
N GLY A 97 16.19 7.62 -14.12
CA GLY A 97 14.75 7.91 -14.12
C GLY A 97 14.27 8.73 -12.92
N GLY A 98 15.13 9.58 -12.35
CA GLY A 98 14.82 10.40 -11.17
C GLY A 98 15.07 9.71 -9.81
N LYS A 99 15.48 8.44 -9.80
CA LYS A 99 15.84 7.68 -8.59
C LYS A 99 17.34 7.33 -8.60
N ASP A 100 18.01 7.31 -7.45
CA ASP A 100 19.41 6.87 -7.39
C ASP A 100 19.54 5.34 -7.43
N GLU A 101 20.71 4.86 -7.85
CA GLU A 101 21.02 3.43 -7.97
C GLU A 101 20.76 2.63 -6.68
N ALA A 102 21.08 3.18 -5.52
CA ALA A 102 20.91 2.48 -4.26
C ALA A 102 19.42 2.29 -3.93
N ALA A 103 18.58 3.24 -4.33
CA ALA A 103 17.15 3.13 -4.17
C ALA A 103 16.53 2.11 -5.14
N TRP A 104 17.08 1.92 -6.34
CA TRP A 104 16.69 0.81 -7.23
C TRP A 104 17.07 -0.55 -6.63
N LYS A 105 18.32 -0.69 -6.15
CA LYS A 105 18.81 -1.90 -5.49
C LYS A 105 18.00 -2.25 -4.25
N ALA A 106 17.58 -1.25 -3.47
CA ALA A 106 16.72 -1.45 -2.31
C ALA A 106 15.35 -2.03 -2.71
N ASP A 107 14.73 -1.53 -3.79
CA ASP A 107 13.45 -2.04 -4.26
C ASP A 107 13.57 -3.48 -4.78
N PHE A 108 14.61 -3.76 -5.59
CA PHE A 108 14.90 -5.12 -6.05
C PHE A 108 15.17 -6.07 -4.89
N GLY A 109 16.00 -5.66 -3.93
CA GLY A 109 16.33 -6.45 -2.75
C GLY A 109 15.08 -6.76 -1.93
N LYS A 110 14.20 -5.77 -1.73
CA LYS A 110 12.94 -5.96 -1.02
C LYS A 110 12.02 -6.95 -1.73
N LEU A 111 11.78 -6.77 -3.03
CA LEU A 111 10.91 -7.68 -3.79
C LEU A 111 11.47 -9.11 -3.81
N LYS A 112 12.77 -9.28 -4.01
CA LYS A 112 13.43 -10.61 -3.95
C LYS A 112 13.27 -11.25 -2.57
N ALA A 113 13.43 -10.47 -1.48
CA ALA A 113 13.23 -10.96 -0.13
C ALA A 113 11.76 -11.36 0.14
N ASP A 114 10.81 -10.54 -0.31
CA ASP A 114 9.37 -10.81 -0.16
C ASP A 114 8.94 -12.06 -0.95
N ILE A 115 9.50 -12.26 -2.16
CA ILE A 115 9.29 -13.48 -2.95
C ILE A 115 9.82 -14.69 -2.19
N LYS A 116 11.09 -14.65 -1.75
CA LYS A 116 11.71 -15.77 -1.02
C LYS A 116 10.94 -16.13 0.25
N ALA A 117 10.53 -15.13 1.04
CA ALA A 117 9.74 -15.36 2.24
C ALA A 117 8.37 -15.99 1.91
N SER A 118 7.75 -15.59 0.80
CA SER A 118 6.49 -16.19 0.34
C SER A 118 6.67 -17.63 -0.14
N GLU A 119 7.77 -17.95 -0.83
CA GLU A 119 8.10 -19.31 -1.25
C GLU A 119 8.35 -20.23 -0.04
N GLU A 120 9.09 -19.76 0.96
CA GLU A 120 9.32 -20.51 2.20
C GLU A 120 8.02 -20.78 2.97
N GLN A 121 7.14 -19.78 3.07
CA GLN A 121 5.82 -19.95 3.69
C GLN A 121 4.93 -20.94 2.92
N LEU A 122 4.99 -20.92 1.58
CA LEU A 122 4.27 -21.86 0.73
C LEU A 122 4.74 -23.29 1.01
N ASP A 123 6.05 -23.49 1.09
CA ASP A 123 6.65 -24.80 1.33
C ASP A 123 6.33 -25.33 2.73
N ASP A 124 6.42 -24.50 3.78
CA ASP A 124 6.01 -24.88 5.14
C ASP A 124 4.53 -25.25 5.20
N THR A 125 3.65 -24.43 4.62
CA THR A 125 2.21 -24.67 4.62
C THR A 125 1.86 -25.95 3.84
N ARG A 126 2.53 -26.19 2.71
CA ARG A 126 2.37 -27.42 1.93
C ARG A 126 2.93 -28.65 2.66
N ALA A 127 4.01 -28.51 3.42
CA ALA A 127 4.53 -29.58 4.26
C ALA A 127 3.52 -29.98 5.35
N ARG A 128 2.94 -28.99 6.05
CA ARG A 128 1.87 -29.23 7.05
C ARG A 128 0.64 -29.92 6.47
N LEU A 129 0.25 -29.57 5.23
CA LEU A 129 -0.86 -30.24 4.54
C LEU A 129 -0.59 -31.73 4.24
N LYS A 130 0.68 -32.14 4.07
CA LYS A 130 1.04 -33.55 3.90
C LYS A 130 0.76 -34.36 5.17
N ASP A 131 0.96 -33.77 6.34
CA ASP A 131 0.72 -34.39 7.65
C ASP A 131 -0.71 -34.17 8.18
N SER A 132 -1.68 -33.97 7.29
CA SER A 132 -3.07 -33.59 7.62
C SER A 132 -3.91 -34.65 8.33
N SER A 133 -3.41 -35.87 8.53
CA SER A 133 -4.16 -37.00 9.13
C SER A 133 -4.70 -36.74 10.55
N LYS A 134 -4.08 -35.82 11.30
CA LYS A 134 -4.50 -35.43 12.65
C LYS A 134 -5.16 -34.05 12.72
N MET A 135 -5.29 -33.36 11.57
CA MET A 135 -5.85 -32.01 11.52
C MET A 135 -7.37 -32.04 11.48
N SER A 136 -7.98 -31.03 12.10
CA SER A 136 -9.41 -30.82 11.97
C SER A 136 -9.76 -30.38 10.54
N ARG A 137 -11.02 -30.61 10.12
CA ARG A 137 -11.50 -30.19 8.80
C ARG A 137 -11.34 -28.67 8.58
N SER A 138 -11.60 -27.86 9.61
CA SER A 138 -11.45 -26.41 9.57
C SER A 138 -10.00 -25.99 9.42
N GLU A 139 -9.08 -26.63 10.15
CA GLU A 139 -7.64 -26.37 10.03
C GLU A 139 -7.12 -26.73 8.64
N TYR A 140 -7.49 -27.89 8.11
CA TYR A 140 -7.16 -28.30 6.74
C TYR A 140 -7.62 -27.26 5.71
N LEU A 141 -8.89 -26.83 5.79
CA LEU A 141 -9.44 -25.82 4.88
C LEU A 141 -8.71 -24.49 5.03
N SER A 142 -8.38 -24.07 6.26
CA SER A 142 -7.63 -22.84 6.51
C SER A 142 -6.26 -22.87 5.82
N LEU A 143 -5.52 -23.98 5.93
CA LEU A 143 -4.24 -24.16 5.26
C LEU A 143 -4.38 -24.16 3.73
N GLN A 144 -5.44 -24.77 3.19
CA GLN A 144 -5.70 -24.69 1.74
C GLN A 144 -5.94 -23.25 1.26
N TYR A 145 -6.71 -22.45 2.02
CA TYR A 145 -6.90 -21.04 1.71
C TYR A 145 -5.59 -20.26 1.81
N THR A 146 -4.78 -20.53 2.83
CA THR A 146 -3.45 -19.94 2.99
C THR A 146 -2.53 -20.25 1.81
N VAL A 147 -2.50 -21.50 1.32
CA VAL A 147 -1.73 -21.83 0.11
C VAL A 147 -2.17 -21.00 -1.08
N LYS A 148 -3.48 -20.90 -1.34
CA LYS A 148 -4.02 -20.12 -2.46
C LYS A 148 -3.68 -18.63 -2.34
N ASP A 149 -3.75 -18.07 -1.14
CA ASP A 149 -3.39 -16.67 -0.90
C ASP A 149 -1.90 -16.42 -1.15
N ILE A 150 -1.02 -17.31 -0.67
CA ILE A 150 0.42 -17.22 -0.90
C ILE A 150 0.75 -17.34 -2.40
N GLU A 151 0.11 -18.25 -3.13
CA GLU A 151 0.28 -18.39 -4.59
C GLU A 151 -0.13 -17.11 -5.35
N HIS A 152 -1.24 -16.51 -4.94
CA HIS A 152 -1.68 -15.23 -5.49
C HIS A 152 -0.65 -14.14 -5.19
N ARG A 153 -0.18 -14.05 -3.93
CA ARG A 153 0.84 -13.08 -3.53
C ARG A 153 2.15 -13.26 -4.31
N LEU A 154 2.60 -14.49 -4.52
CA LEU A 154 3.77 -14.79 -5.35
C LEU A 154 3.61 -14.31 -6.78
N THR A 155 2.43 -14.52 -7.36
CA THR A 155 2.10 -14.04 -8.70
C THR A 155 2.20 -12.51 -8.77
N GLU A 156 1.61 -11.81 -7.80
CA GLU A 156 1.65 -10.35 -7.74
C GLU A 156 3.06 -9.79 -7.47
N LEU A 157 3.84 -10.45 -6.61
CA LEU A 157 5.23 -10.06 -6.35
C LEU A 157 6.13 -10.24 -7.60
N ARG A 158 5.93 -11.34 -8.34
CA ARG A 158 6.64 -11.57 -9.61
C ARG A 158 6.28 -10.52 -10.65
N LYS A 159 5.00 -10.20 -10.82
CA LYS A 159 4.57 -9.09 -11.70
C LYS A 159 5.21 -7.75 -11.31
N LYS A 160 5.30 -7.45 -10.01
CA LYS A 160 5.96 -6.22 -9.52
C LYS A 160 7.46 -6.23 -9.84
N LEU A 161 8.12 -7.38 -9.72
CA LEU A 161 9.52 -7.53 -10.08
C LEU A 161 9.72 -7.30 -11.59
N ASP A 162 8.86 -7.85 -12.43
CA ASP A 162 8.92 -7.66 -13.88
C ASP A 162 8.69 -6.18 -14.26
N ALA A 163 7.68 -5.52 -13.67
CA ALA A 163 7.44 -4.10 -13.85
C ALA A 163 8.63 -3.24 -13.36
N LEU A 164 9.28 -3.65 -12.26
CA LEU A 164 10.48 -2.99 -11.77
C LEU A 164 11.66 -3.16 -12.74
N ASN A 165 11.83 -4.35 -13.33
CA ASN A 165 12.82 -4.59 -14.39
C ASN A 165 12.57 -3.71 -15.62
N GLU A 166 11.32 -3.61 -16.08
CA GLU A 166 10.98 -2.76 -17.22
C GLU A 166 11.26 -1.27 -16.94
N SER A 167 10.91 -0.80 -15.74
CA SER A 167 11.15 0.59 -15.35
C SER A 167 12.64 0.88 -15.16
N ALA A 168 13.41 -0.07 -14.61
CA ALA A 168 14.86 -0.01 -14.51
C ALA A 168 15.50 0.06 -15.91
N ALA A 169 15.05 -0.77 -16.85
CA ALA A 169 15.51 -0.76 -18.23
C ALA A 169 15.21 0.58 -18.93
N LYS A 170 13.99 1.12 -18.77
CA LYS A 170 13.61 2.45 -19.30
C LYS A 170 14.45 3.58 -18.69
N ALA A 171 14.82 3.44 -17.42
CA ALA A 171 15.63 4.39 -16.69
C ALA A 171 17.14 4.26 -16.97
N GLY A 172 17.57 3.23 -17.72
CA GLY A 172 18.97 2.96 -18.02
C GLY A 172 19.77 2.42 -16.83
N VAL A 173 19.09 1.84 -15.83
CA VAL A 173 19.75 1.18 -14.71
C VAL A 173 20.40 -0.11 -15.23
N PRO A 174 21.68 -0.39 -14.90
CA PRO A 174 22.30 -1.65 -15.24
C PRO A 174 21.50 -2.83 -14.65
N PRO A 175 21.31 -3.93 -15.40
CA PRO A 175 20.72 -5.13 -14.83
C PRO A 175 21.60 -5.67 -13.69
N GLU A 176 20.96 -6.10 -12.59
CA GLU A 176 21.61 -6.84 -11.51
C GLU A 176 21.82 -8.31 -11.85
#